data_AF-A0A2J8R1A0-F1
#
_entry.id   AF-A0A2J8R1A0-F1
#
_cell.length_a   1.000
_cell.length_b   1.000
_cell.length_c   1.000
_cell.angle_alpha   90.00
_cell.angle_beta   90.00
_cell.angle_gamma   90.00
#
_symmetry.space_group_name_H-M   'P 1'
#
loop_
_entity.id
_entity.type
_entity.pdbx_description
1 polymer ?
#
loop_
_entity_poly.entity_id
_entity_poly.type
_entity_poly.pdbx_seq_one_letter_code
_entity_poly.pdbx_strand_id
1 'polypeptide(L)'
;MKVKVIPVLEDNYMYLVIEELTREAVAVDVAVPKRLLEIVGREGVSLTAVLTTHHHWDHARGNPELARLRPGLAVLGADERIFSLTRRLAHGEELRFGAIHVRCLLTPGHTSGHMSYFLWEDDCPDPPALFSGDALSVAGCGSCLEGSAQQMYQSLAELGTLPPETKVFCGHEHTLSNLEFAQKVEPCNDHVRAKLSWAKKRDEDDVPTVPSTLGEERLYNPFLRVA
;
A
#
# COMPACT_ATOMS: atom_id res chain seq x y z
N MET A 1 1.13 -12.79 -10.32
CA MET A 1 0.37 -12.01 -9.32
C MET A 1 -0.28 -10.83 -10.01
N LYS A 2 -1.60 -10.69 -9.87
CA LYS A 2 -2.36 -9.57 -10.45
C LYS A 2 -2.90 -8.66 -9.35
N VAL A 3 -2.57 -7.38 -9.41
CA VAL A 3 -3.08 -6.36 -8.46
C VAL A 3 -4.21 -5.56 -9.10
N LYS A 4 -5.34 -5.46 -8.40
CA LYS A 4 -6.45 -4.57 -8.74
C LYS A 4 -6.46 -3.39 -7.77
N VAL A 5 -6.35 -2.18 -8.33
CA VAL A 5 -6.54 -0.92 -7.59
C VAL A 5 -8.03 -0.64 -7.48
N ILE A 6 -8.52 -0.37 -6.28
CA ILE A 6 -9.94 -0.13 -5.99
C ILE A 6 -10.08 1.21 -5.29
N PRO A 7 -10.33 2.31 -6.04
CA PRO A 7 -10.60 3.61 -5.44
C PRO A 7 -11.85 3.55 -4.56
N VAL A 8 -11.77 4.08 -3.35
CA VAL A 8 -12.88 4.17 -2.39
C VAL A 8 -12.82 5.48 -1.65
N LEU A 9 -13.93 5.85 -1.03
CA LEU A 9 -14.04 7.13 -0.32
C LEU A 9 -13.74 8.32 -1.22
N GLU A 10 -13.02 9.29 -0.71
CA GLU A 10 -12.62 10.48 -1.43
C GLU A 10 -11.32 10.22 -2.21
N ASP A 11 -10.29 9.68 -1.55
CA ASP A 11 -8.97 9.49 -2.14
C ASP A 11 -8.26 8.18 -1.75
N ASN A 12 -8.91 7.28 -0.99
CA ASN A 12 -8.28 6.04 -0.54
C ASN A 12 -8.23 4.96 -1.63
N TYR A 13 -7.22 4.09 -1.55
CA TYR A 13 -7.15 2.86 -2.32
C TYR A 13 -7.27 1.63 -1.42
N MET A 14 -8.17 0.71 -1.81
CA MET A 14 -8.05 -0.69 -1.42
C MET A 14 -7.37 -1.46 -2.55
N TYR A 15 -6.74 -2.58 -2.21
CA TYR A 15 -6.12 -3.44 -3.21
C TYR A 15 -6.66 -4.85 -3.11
N LEU A 16 -6.87 -5.49 -4.26
CA LEU A 16 -7.12 -6.93 -4.34
C LEU A 16 -5.97 -7.56 -5.11
N VAL A 17 -5.21 -8.41 -4.43
CA VAL A 17 -4.07 -9.14 -4.96
C VAL A 17 -4.52 -10.56 -5.26
N ILE A 18 -4.39 -10.97 -6.52
CA ILE A 18 -4.89 -12.25 -7.03
C ILE A 18 -3.69 -13.12 -7.40
N GLU A 19 -3.65 -14.31 -6.84
CA GLU A 19 -2.82 -15.41 -7.34
C GLU A 19 -3.56 -16.04 -8.53
N GLU A 20 -2.91 -16.07 -9.69
CA GLU A 20 -3.62 -16.34 -10.95
C GLU A 20 -3.91 -17.82 -11.20
N LEU A 21 -3.15 -18.74 -10.59
CA LEU A 21 -3.27 -20.18 -10.78
C LEU A 21 -4.36 -20.79 -9.88
N THR A 22 -4.30 -20.53 -8.57
CA THR A 22 -5.24 -21.01 -7.56
C THR A 22 -6.51 -20.18 -7.51
N ARG A 23 -6.48 -18.96 -8.06
CA ARG A 23 -7.57 -17.96 -7.94
C ARG A 23 -7.83 -17.56 -6.49
N GLU A 24 -6.90 -17.80 -5.58
CA GLU A 24 -6.91 -17.21 -4.24
C GLU A 24 -6.57 -15.72 -4.32
N ALA A 25 -7.10 -14.95 -3.38
CA ALA A 25 -6.85 -13.53 -3.33
C ALA A 25 -6.73 -13.03 -1.89
N VAL A 26 -5.92 -11.99 -1.73
CA VAL A 26 -5.74 -11.24 -0.49
C VAL A 26 -6.10 -9.79 -0.75
N ALA A 27 -6.83 -9.18 0.18
CA ALA A 27 -7.14 -7.76 0.09
C ALA A 27 -6.25 -6.94 1.04
N VAL A 28 -5.99 -5.69 0.68
CA VAL A 28 -5.27 -4.72 1.51
C VAL A 28 -6.20 -3.55 1.83
N ASP A 29 -6.24 -3.16 3.10
CA ASP A 29 -6.96 -1.99 3.65
C ASP A 29 -8.43 -1.90 3.22
N VAL A 30 -9.24 -2.83 3.70
CA VAL A 30 -10.65 -2.94 3.28
C VAL A 30 -11.53 -1.92 4.01
N ALA A 31 -11.68 -0.74 3.42
CA ALA A 31 -12.57 0.31 3.90
C ALA A 31 -14.03 0.14 3.48
N VAL A 32 -14.29 -0.44 2.30
CA VAL A 32 -15.64 -0.60 1.72
C VAL A 32 -15.85 -2.07 1.30
N PRO A 33 -16.26 -2.95 2.23
CA PRO A 33 -16.35 -4.39 2.00
C PRO A 33 -17.24 -4.78 0.82
N LYS A 34 -18.38 -4.10 0.64
CA LYS A 34 -19.31 -4.41 -0.46
C LYS A 34 -18.65 -4.26 -1.83
N ARG A 35 -17.93 -3.16 -2.06
CA ARG A 35 -17.21 -2.91 -3.32
C ARG A 35 -16.09 -3.93 -3.56
N LEU A 36 -15.38 -4.33 -2.50
CA LEU A 36 -14.41 -5.41 -2.58
C LEU A 36 -15.09 -6.73 -3.00
N LEU A 37 -16.18 -7.12 -2.33
CA LEU A 37 -16.86 -8.39 -2.57
C LEU A 37 -17.50 -8.46 -3.97
N GLU A 38 -18.00 -7.35 -4.50
CA GLU A 38 -18.46 -7.24 -5.90
C GLU A 38 -17.33 -7.55 -6.89
N ILE A 39 -16.13 -6.97 -6.66
CA ILE A 39 -14.96 -7.21 -7.51
C ILE A 39 -14.47 -8.65 -7.36
N VAL A 40 -14.41 -9.18 -6.13
CA VAL A 40 -14.08 -10.58 -5.85
C VAL A 40 -15.02 -11.53 -6.62
N GLY A 41 -16.34 -11.26 -6.59
CA GLY A 41 -17.33 -12.02 -7.33
C GLY A 41 -17.16 -11.92 -8.85
N ARG A 42 -16.94 -10.71 -9.38
CA ARG A 42 -16.73 -10.47 -10.83
C ARG A 42 -15.46 -11.13 -11.35
N GLU A 43 -14.37 -11.09 -10.58
CA GLU A 43 -13.13 -11.76 -10.96
C GLU A 43 -13.21 -13.28 -10.72
N GLY A 44 -14.20 -13.79 -9.98
CA GLY A 44 -14.32 -15.22 -9.68
C GLY A 44 -13.14 -15.75 -8.88
N VAL A 45 -12.74 -15.02 -7.84
CA VAL A 45 -11.61 -15.37 -6.96
C VAL A 45 -12.08 -15.66 -5.54
N SER A 46 -11.29 -16.43 -4.79
CA SER A 46 -11.54 -16.75 -3.39
C SER A 46 -10.74 -15.82 -2.49
N LEU A 47 -11.40 -14.88 -1.82
CA LEU A 47 -10.75 -14.04 -0.80
C LEU A 47 -10.41 -14.89 0.44
N THR A 48 -9.12 -15.00 0.78
CA THR A 48 -8.59 -15.84 1.87
C THR A 48 -8.11 -15.03 3.08
N ALA A 49 -7.62 -13.81 2.87
CA ALA A 49 -7.17 -12.94 3.95
C ALA A 49 -7.30 -11.45 3.61
N VAL A 50 -7.22 -10.63 4.67
CA VAL A 50 -7.04 -9.18 4.63
C VAL A 50 -5.75 -8.83 5.34
N LEU A 51 -4.90 -8.06 4.67
CA LEU A 51 -3.73 -7.40 5.24
C LEU A 51 -4.12 -5.95 5.54
N THR A 52 -4.12 -5.57 6.81
CA THR A 52 -4.43 -4.19 7.23
C THR A 52 -3.12 -3.49 7.58
N THR A 53 -2.81 -2.39 6.91
CA THR A 53 -1.56 -1.64 7.10
C THR A 53 -1.54 -0.97 8.47
N HIS A 54 -2.62 -0.33 8.87
CA HIS A 54 -2.73 0.32 10.17
C HIS A 54 -4.17 0.52 10.64
N HIS A 55 -4.34 1.01 11.86
CA HIS A 55 -5.62 1.03 12.57
C HIS A 55 -6.54 2.21 12.22
N HIS A 56 -6.10 3.17 11.39
CA HIS A 56 -6.97 4.30 11.06
C HIS A 56 -8.23 3.83 10.34
N TRP A 57 -9.29 4.59 10.59
CA TRP A 57 -10.65 4.18 10.25
C TRP A 57 -10.83 3.96 8.75
N ASP A 58 -10.30 4.84 7.92
CA ASP A 58 -10.37 4.77 6.47
C ASP A 58 -9.61 3.58 5.86
N HIS A 59 -8.75 2.88 6.61
CA HIS A 59 -8.11 1.62 6.19
C HIS A 59 -8.77 0.38 6.81
N ALA A 60 -9.17 0.45 8.08
CA ALA A 60 -9.57 -0.72 8.87
C ALA A 60 -11.10 -0.84 9.12
N ARG A 61 -11.90 0.20 8.84
CA ARG A 61 -13.32 0.22 9.23
C ARG A 61 -14.18 -0.88 8.63
N GLY A 62 -13.80 -1.42 7.47
CA GLY A 62 -14.60 -2.44 6.80
C GLY A 62 -14.35 -3.82 7.37
N ASN A 63 -13.30 -4.01 8.18
CA ASN A 63 -12.93 -5.32 8.72
C ASN A 63 -14.07 -5.98 9.53
N PRO A 64 -14.81 -5.28 10.42
CA PRO A 64 -15.94 -5.90 11.14
C PRO A 64 -17.09 -6.34 10.24
N GLU A 65 -17.49 -5.51 9.27
CA GLU A 65 -18.55 -5.89 8.32
C GLU A 65 -18.09 -7.06 7.45
N LEU A 66 -16.85 -7.03 6.95
CA LEU A 66 -16.29 -8.09 6.14
C LEU A 66 -16.19 -9.41 6.91
N ALA A 67 -15.75 -9.39 8.17
CA ALA A 67 -15.70 -10.57 9.02
C ALA A 67 -17.09 -11.18 9.28
N ARG A 68 -18.13 -10.33 9.36
CA ARG A 68 -19.53 -10.78 9.43
C ARG A 68 -20.02 -11.42 8.13
N LEU A 69 -19.67 -10.83 6.99
CA LEU A 69 -20.06 -11.31 5.66
C LEU A 69 -19.27 -12.57 5.24
N ARG A 70 -18.06 -12.73 5.76
CA ARG A 70 -17.15 -13.86 5.49
C ARG A 70 -16.60 -14.42 6.81
N PRO A 71 -17.41 -15.17 7.57
CA PRO A 71 -16.95 -15.78 8.81
C PRO A 71 -15.71 -16.65 8.59
N GLY A 72 -14.70 -16.49 9.46
CA GLY A 72 -13.43 -17.22 9.37
C GLY A 72 -12.38 -16.59 8.44
N LEU A 73 -12.69 -15.47 7.77
CA LEU A 73 -11.69 -14.74 6.99
C LEU A 73 -10.58 -14.21 7.92
N ALA A 74 -9.33 -14.46 7.55
CA ALA A 74 -8.19 -13.96 8.31
C ALA A 74 -8.04 -12.45 8.13
N VAL A 75 -8.09 -11.69 9.22
CA VAL A 75 -7.73 -10.27 9.26
C VAL A 75 -6.39 -10.17 9.99
N LEU A 76 -5.38 -9.70 9.27
CA LEU A 76 -3.98 -9.68 9.70
C LEU A 76 -3.48 -8.24 9.75
N GLY A 77 -2.59 -7.94 10.69
CA GLY A 77 -2.05 -6.62 10.94
C GLY A 77 -1.15 -6.62 12.17
N ALA A 78 -0.52 -5.49 12.49
CA ALA A 78 0.46 -5.43 13.59
C ALA A 78 -0.05 -4.77 14.87
N ASP A 79 -1.25 -4.20 14.83
CA ASP A 79 -1.81 -3.33 15.86
C ASP A 79 -3.13 -3.90 16.40
N GLU A 80 -3.21 -4.08 17.72
CA GLU A 80 -4.41 -4.60 18.41
C GLU A 80 -5.63 -3.66 18.27
N ARG A 81 -5.41 -2.40 17.87
CA ARG A 81 -6.48 -1.43 17.59
C ARG A 81 -7.20 -1.72 16.26
N ILE A 82 -6.65 -2.57 15.40
CA ILE A 82 -7.33 -3.01 14.17
C ILE A 82 -8.53 -3.86 14.57
N PHE A 83 -9.74 -3.35 14.30
CA PHE A 83 -10.95 -4.09 14.64
C PHE A 83 -11.04 -5.40 13.85
N SER A 84 -11.52 -6.45 14.53
CA SER A 84 -11.62 -7.82 13.99
C SER A 84 -10.30 -8.46 13.61
N LEU A 85 -9.16 -7.96 14.14
CA LEU A 85 -7.86 -8.62 13.99
C LEU A 85 -7.94 -10.07 14.50
N THR A 86 -7.58 -11.00 13.62
CA THR A 86 -7.58 -12.44 13.92
C THR A 86 -6.21 -12.95 14.34
N ARG A 87 -5.15 -12.31 13.83
CA ARG A 87 -3.76 -12.62 14.17
C ARG A 87 -2.90 -11.39 14.00
N ARG A 88 -2.14 -11.09 15.05
CA ARG A 88 -1.10 -10.07 15.02
C ARG A 88 0.15 -10.61 14.33
N LEU A 89 0.72 -9.80 13.45
CA LEU A 89 1.94 -10.09 12.70
C LEU A 89 3.15 -9.37 13.32
N ALA A 90 4.32 -10.00 13.19
CA ALA A 90 5.60 -9.45 13.60
C ALA A 90 6.39 -8.89 12.41
N HIS A 91 7.35 -8.01 12.70
CA HIS A 91 8.32 -7.54 11.72
C HIS A 91 9.17 -8.70 11.17
N GLY A 92 9.38 -8.72 9.85
CA GLY A 92 10.12 -9.75 9.15
C GLY A 92 9.38 -11.08 8.97
N GLU A 93 8.16 -11.19 9.51
CA GLU A 93 7.35 -12.40 9.38
C GLU A 93 6.93 -12.63 7.93
N GLU A 94 7.09 -13.87 7.46
CA GLU A 94 6.71 -14.25 6.10
C GLU A 94 5.41 -15.06 6.09
N LEU A 95 4.52 -14.70 5.18
CA LEU A 95 3.27 -15.39 4.89
C LEU A 95 3.29 -15.91 3.45
N ARG A 96 2.37 -16.82 3.15
CA ARG A 96 2.22 -17.37 1.81
C ARG A 96 0.74 -17.53 1.45
N PHE A 97 0.39 -17.12 0.25
CA PHE A 97 -0.95 -17.25 -0.35
C PHE A 97 -0.80 -17.82 -1.76
N GLY A 98 -0.99 -19.13 -1.92
CA GLY A 98 -0.61 -19.83 -3.14
C GLY A 98 0.89 -19.68 -3.46
N ALA A 99 1.21 -19.14 -4.64
CA ALA A 99 2.57 -18.81 -5.06
C ALA A 99 3.07 -17.45 -4.53
N ILE A 100 2.20 -16.61 -3.97
CA ILE A 100 2.56 -15.27 -3.50
C ILE A 100 3.20 -15.37 -2.12
N HIS A 101 4.42 -14.88 -2.02
CA HIS A 101 5.14 -14.63 -0.78
C HIS A 101 4.81 -13.22 -0.29
N VAL A 102 4.68 -13.06 1.03
CA VAL A 102 4.46 -11.77 1.68
C VAL A 102 5.45 -11.64 2.82
N ARG A 103 6.27 -10.59 2.82
CA ARG A 103 7.08 -10.19 3.97
C ARG A 103 6.43 -8.99 4.66
N CYS A 104 6.18 -9.13 5.96
CA CYS A 104 5.57 -8.13 6.81
C CYS A 104 6.64 -7.20 7.37
N LEU A 105 6.61 -5.91 7.03
CA LEU A 105 7.60 -4.92 7.44
C LEU A 105 6.97 -3.90 8.37
N LEU A 106 7.30 -3.93 9.66
CA LEU A 106 6.90 -2.84 10.56
C LEU A 106 7.52 -1.53 10.08
N THR A 107 6.69 -0.51 9.88
CA THR A 107 7.11 0.81 9.39
C THR A 107 6.54 1.92 10.27
N PRO A 108 6.91 1.98 11.57
CA PRO A 108 6.39 2.98 12.48
C PRO A 108 6.77 4.40 12.05
N GLY A 109 5.84 5.33 12.21
CA GLY A 109 6.02 6.73 11.83
C GLY A 109 4.68 7.42 11.75
N HIS A 110 3.84 7.01 10.80
CA HIS A 110 2.47 7.49 10.70
C HIS A 110 1.64 7.06 11.91
N THR A 111 1.56 5.76 12.13
CA THR A 111 1.10 5.17 13.39
C THR A 111 2.19 4.30 14.00
N SER A 112 2.08 4.00 15.29
CA SER A 112 3.05 3.17 16.01
C SER A 112 3.00 1.69 15.60
N GLY A 113 1.85 1.21 15.14
CA GLY A 113 1.62 -0.15 14.66
C GLY A 113 1.50 -0.29 13.15
N HIS A 114 2.02 0.68 12.37
CA HIS A 114 1.94 0.62 10.91
C HIS A 114 2.80 -0.53 10.34
N MET A 115 2.24 -1.26 9.38
CA MET A 115 2.86 -2.38 8.68
C MET A 115 2.75 -2.16 7.17
N SER A 116 3.87 -2.31 6.48
CA SER A 116 3.92 -2.42 5.02
C SER A 116 4.07 -3.89 4.61
N TYR A 117 3.54 -4.25 3.45
CA TYR A 117 3.56 -5.64 2.96
C TYR A 117 4.32 -5.72 1.63
N PHE A 118 5.45 -6.42 1.62
CA PHE A 118 6.26 -6.67 0.43
C PHE A 118 5.91 -8.04 -0.16
N LEU A 119 5.42 -8.06 -1.40
CA LEU A 119 4.88 -9.24 -2.07
C LEU A 119 5.68 -9.59 -3.32
N TRP A 120 5.95 -10.87 -3.52
CA TRP A 120 6.59 -11.39 -4.73
C TRP A 120 6.14 -12.82 -5.02
N GLU A 121 6.47 -13.30 -6.22
CA GLU A 121 6.37 -14.70 -6.61
C GLU A 121 7.74 -15.16 -7.12
N ASP A 122 8.16 -16.36 -6.74
CA ASP A 122 9.39 -16.94 -7.25
C ASP A 122 9.28 -17.21 -8.77
N ASP A 123 10.37 -17.02 -9.50
CA ASP A 123 10.46 -17.22 -10.95
C ASP A 123 9.42 -16.43 -11.80
N CYS A 124 8.85 -15.36 -11.24
CA CYS A 124 7.89 -14.50 -11.92
C CYS A 124 8.60 -13.33 -12.63
N PRO A 125 8.31 -13.04 -13.91
CA PRO A 125 8.90 -11.89 -14.61
C PRO A 125 8.32 -10.55 -14.16
N ASP A 126 7.16 -10.55 -13.48
CA ASP A 126 6.57 -9.33 -12.95
C ASP A 126 7.34 -8.84 -11.71
N PRO A 127 7.63 -7.53 -11.61
CA PRO A 127 8.28 -6.99 -10.42
C PRO A 127 7.48 -7.21 -9.13
N PRO A 128 8.15 -7.30 -7.98
CA PRO A 128 7.50 -7.31 -6.66
C PRO A 128 6.59 -6.10 -6.43
N ALA A 129 5.70 -6.21 -5.43
CA ALA A 129 4.79 -5.15 -5.02
C ALA A 129 5.00 -4.79 -3.54
N LEU A 130 4.94 -3.51 -3.21
CA LEU A 130 4.95 -3.00 -1.85
C LEU A 130 3.62 -2.29 -1.59
N PHE A 131 2.86 -2.79 -0.62
CA PHE A 131 1.69 -2.10 -0.10
C PHE A 131 2.11 -1.31 1.13
N SER A 132 2.27 -0.01 0.95
CA SER A 132 2.93 0.86 1.93
C SER A 132 1.98 1.60 2.87
N GLY A 133 0.66 1.47 2.68
CA GLY A 133 -0.34 2.25 3.41
C GLY A 133 0.04 3.72 3.40
N ASP A 134 0.18 4.29 4.59
CA ASP A 134 0.50 5.69 4.81
C ASP A 134 1.96 5.90 5.23
N ALA A 135 2.81 4.88 5.14
CA ALA A 135 4.24 5.06 5.37
C ALA A 135 4.90 5.79 4.18
N LEU A 136 4.75 5.23 2.97
CA LEU A 136 5.28 5.78 1.72
C LEU A 136 4.14 6.03 0.74
N SER A 137 4.10 7.22 0.17
CA SER A 137 3.15 7.60 -0.88
C SER A 137 3.91 7.96 -2.15
N VAL A 138 3.23 7.99 -3.31
CA VAL A 138 3.86 8.49 -4.53
C VAL A 138 4.28 9.95 -4.30
N ALA A 139 5.58 10.21 -4.40
CA ALA A 139 6.25 11.49 -4.14
C ALA A 139 6.11 12.06 -2.71
N GLY A 140 5.63 11.26 -1.74
CA GLY A 140 5.40 11.72 -0.36
C GLY A 140 5.61 10.64 0.69
N CYS A 141 5.26 10.97 1.93
CA CYS A 141 5.13 10.04 3.06
C CYS A 141 3.97 10.50 3.95
N GLY A 142 3.45 9.63 4.82
CA GLY A 142 2.41 10.02 5.77
C GLY A 142 2.91 11.03 6.82
N SER A 143 1.95 11.72 7.43
CA SER A 143 2.22 12.59 8.57
C SER A 143 2.66 11.76 9.78
N CYS A 144 3.64 12.23 10.56
CA CYS A 144 4.10 11.55 11.78
C CYS A 144 3.11 11.76 12.95
N LEU A 145 1.96 11.09 12.95
CA LEU A 145 0.89 11.31 13.94
C LEU A 145 1.19 10.65 15.30
N GLU A 146 1.74 9.44 15.28
CA GLU A 146 2.11 8.70 16.51
C GLU A 146 3.62 8.41 16.62
N GLY A 147 4.39 8.76 15.60
CA GLY A 147 5.84 8.54 15.55
C GLY A 147 6.63 9.83 15.43
N SER A 148 7.95 9.68 15.40
CA SER A 148 8.92 10.76 15.15
C SER A 148 9.39 10.77 13.69
N ALA A 149 9.91 11.90 13.23
CA ALA A 149 10.57 11.99 11.92
C ALA A 149 11.74 10.99 11.79
N GLN A 150 12.43 10.67 12.89
CA GLN A 150 13.49 9.66 12.90
C GLN A 150 12.94 8.26 12.63
N GLN A 151 11.81 7.89 13.23
CA GLN A 151 11.15 6.61 12.96
C GLN A 151 10.66 6.52 11.51
N MET A 152 10.05 7.60 11.00
CA MET A 152 9.63 7.65 9.60
C MET A 152 10.85 7.49 8.67
N TYR A 153 11.94 8.21 8.92
CA TYR A 153 13.17 8.08 8.15
C TYR A 153 13.71 6.64 8.17
N GLN A 154 13.76 5.99 9.34
CA GLN A 154 14.23 4.61 9.46
C GLN A 154 13.34 3.64 8.66
N SER A 155 12.02 3.79 8.77
CA SER A 155 11.04 3.01 8.01
C SER A 155 11.21 3.19 6.50
N LEU A 156 11.32 4.44 6.03
CA LEU A 156 11.51 4.75 4.61
C LEU A 156 12.87 4.29 4.09
N ALA A 157 13.93 4.39 4.89
CA ALA A 157 15.25 3.90 4.55
C ALA A 157 15.24 2.37 4.40
N GLU A 158 14.55 1.65 5.29
CA GLU A 158 14.38 0.20 5.19
C GLU A 158 13.60 -0.20 3.93
N LEU A 159 12.43 0.41 3.70
CA LEU A 159 11.66 0.21 2.47
C LEU A 159 12.50 0.54 1.22
N GLY A 160 13.33 1.58 1.33
CA GLY A 160 14.27 2.00 0.32
C GLY A 160 15.39 1.00 0.03
N THR A 161 15.55 -0.08 0.80
CA THR A 161 16.52 -1.16 0.48
C THR A 161 15.95 -2.24 -0.46
N LEU A 162 14.63 -2.27 -0.65
CA LEU A 162 13.97 -3.21 -1.55
C LEU A 162 14.39 -2.97 -3.02
N PRO A 163 14.19 -3.96 -3.91
CA PRO A 163 14.57 -3.84 -5.32
C PRO A 163 13.93 -2.61 -5.99
N PRO A 164 14.67 -1.84 -6.82
CA PRO A 164 14.18 -0.60 -7.41
C PRO A 164 12.95 -0.78 -8.31
N GLU A 165 12.77 -1.95 -8.92
CA GLU A 165 11.62 -2.31 -9.75
C GLU A 165 10.34 -2.57 -8.94
N THR A 166 10.42 -2.65 -7.62
CA THR A 166 9.27 -2.89 -6.73
C THR A 166 8.21 -1.83 -6.95
N LYS A 167 7.01 -2.27 -7.35
CA LYS A 167 5.83 -1.43 -7.55
C LYS A 167 5.30 -0.95 -6.21
N VAL A 168 5.06 0.34 -6.05
CA VAL A 168 4.56 0.93 -4.80
C VAL A 168 3.05 1.22 -4.90
N PHE A 169 2.28 0.66 -3.98
CA PHE A 169 0.83 0.80 -3.84
C PHE A 169 0.51 1.44 -2.48
N CYS A 170 0.31 2.75 -2.46
CA CYS A 170 0.10 3.54 -1.24
C CYS A 170 -1.39 3.71 -0.86
N GLY A 171 -1.66 4.24 0.33
CA GLY A 171 -3.01 4.37 0.88
C GLY A 171 -3.92 5.35 0.16
N HIS A 172 -3.36 6.43 -0.41
CA HIS A 172 -4.13 7.56 -0.92
C HIS A 172 -3.64 8.11 -2.27
N GLU A 173 -4.55 8.77 -2.99
CA GLU A 173 -4.29 9.59 -4.17
C GLU A 173 -3.88 11.02 -3.79
N HIS A 174 -2.67 11.18 -3.24
CA HIS A 174 -2.08 12.48 -2.90
C HIS A 174 -0.97 12.92 -3.86
N THR A 175 -0.83 12.26 -5.01
CA THR A 175 0.35 12.39 -5.87
C THR A 175 0.55 13.82 -6.37
N LEU A 176 -0.52 14.54 -6.72
CA LEU A 176 -0.43 15.92 -7.19
C LEU A 176 0.10 16.86 -6.11
N SER A 177 -0.50 16.86 -4.93
CA SER A 177 -0.09 17.73 -3.82
C SER A 177 1.32 17.40 -3.33
N ASN A 178 1.67 16.11 -3.32
CA ASN A 178 3.02 15.63 -3.00
C ASN A 178 4.06 16.16 -4.00
N LEU A 179 3.78 16.07 -5.31
CA LEU A 179 4.69 16.55 -6.35
C LEU A 179 4.79 18.09 -6.38
N GLU A 180 3.70 18.81 -6.07
CA GLU A 180 3.75 20.25 -5.90
C GLU A 180 4.63 20.68 -4.72
N PHE A 181 4.58 19.92 -3.61
CA PHE A 181 5.51 20.10 -2.51
C PHE A 181 6.94 19.75 -2.91
N ALA A 182 7.16 18.60 -3.55
CA ALA A 182 8.47 18.18 -4.05
C ALA A 182 9.10 19.24 -4.99
N GLN A 183 8.29 19.88 -5.83
CA GLN A 183 8.76 20.93 -6.73
C GLN A 183 9.17 22.21 -6.00
N LYS A 184 8.56 22.51 -4.84
CA LYS A 184 9.02 23.61 -3.97
C LYS A 184 10.35 23.26 -3.28
N VAL A 185 10.52 22.00 -2.89
CA VAL A 185 11.76 21.51 -2.22
C VAL A 185 12.93 21.45 -3.21
N GLU A 186 12.72 20.92 -4.42
CA GLU A 186 13.74 20.81 -5.47
C GLU A 186 13.28 21.45 -6.80
N PRO A 187 13.27 22.80 -6.94
CA PRO A 187 12.71 23.49 -8.12
C PRO A 187 13.37 23.13 -9.46
N CYS A 188 14.62 22.68 -9.41
CA CYS A 188 15.41 22.32 -10.59
C CYS A 188 15.37 20.81 -10.91
N ASN A 189 14.60 20.00 -10.17
CA ASN A 189 14.52 18.56 -10.42
C ASN A 189 13.59 18.25 -11.59
N ASP A 190 14.19 17.87 -12.73
CA ASP A 190 13.47 17.55 -13.98
C ASP A 190 12.55 16.33 -13.82
N HIS A 191 12.89 15.37 -12.95
CA HIS A 191 12.04 14.20 -12.67
C HIS A 191 10.76 14.59 -11.95
N VAL A 192 10.83 15.54 -11.00
CA VAL A 192 9.64 16.09 -10.33
C VAL A 192 8.74 16.78 -11.34
N ARG A 193 9.29 17.62 -12.23
CA ARG A 193 8.50 18.32 -13.26
C ARG A 193 7.80 17.33 -14.20
N ALA A 194 8.55 16.34 -14.69
CA ALA A 194 8.00 15.33 -15.59
C ALA A 194 6.90 14.49 -14.91
N LYS A 195 7.12 14.04 -13.66
CA LYS A 195 6.13 13.26 -12.92
C LYS A 195 4.90 14.10 -12.57
N LEU A 196 5.04 15.39 -12.26
CA LEU A 196 3.91 16.29 -12.02
C LEU A 196 3.06 16.49 -13.28
N SER A 197 3.68 16.70 -14.44
CA SER A 197 2.94 16.77 -15.71
C SER A 197 2.20 15.47 -16.02
N TRP A 198 2.83 14.32 -15.76
CA TRP A 198 2.19 13.01 -15.90
C TRP A 198 1.02 12.82 -14.94
N ALA A 199 1.17 13.22 -13.67
CA ALA A 199 0.13 13.09 -12.65
C ALA A 199 -1.08 13.98 -12.98
N LYS A 200 -0.85 15.21 -13.43
CA LYS A 200 -1.93 16.11 -13.90
C LYS A 200 -2.74 15.49 -15.02
N LYS A 201 -2.06 14.84 -15.98
CA LYS A 201 -2.76 14.19 -17.09
C LYS A 201 -3.62 13.01 -16.63
N ARG A 202 -3.15 12.23 -15.65
CA ARG A 202 -3.92 11.11 -15.10
C ARG A 202 -5.12 11.57 -14.28
N ASP A 203 -4.96 12.64 -13.50
CA ASP A 203 -6.05 13.28 -12.76
C ASP A 203 -7.15 13.80 -13.72
N GLU A 204 -6.77 14.47 -14.81
CA GLU A 204 -7.71 14.87 -15.87
C GLU A 204 -8.47 13.70 -16.49
N ASP A 205 -7.83 12.52 -16.57
CA ASP A 205 -8.39 11.32 -17.18
C ASP A 205 -9.11 10.41 -16.15
N ASP A 206 -9.23 10.83 -14.88
CA ASP A 206 -9.79 10.04 -13.75
C ASP A 206 -9.12 8.66 -13.59
N VAL A 207 -7.79 8.63 -13.72
CA VAL A 207 -6.98 7.40 -13.62
C VAL A 207 -6.06 7.48 -12.39
N PRO A 208 -6.05 6.46 -11.51
CA PRO A 208 -5.13 6.38 -10.37
C PRO A 208 -3.67 6.58 -10.76
N THR A 209 -2.89 7.27 -9.94
CA THR A 209 -1.45 7.46 -10.13
C THR A 209 -0.59 6.33 -9.53
N VAL A 210 -1.22 5.35 -8.89
CA VAL A 210 -0.57 4.10 -8.47
C VAL A 210 -0.60 3.04 -9.59
N PRO A 211 0.38 2.11 -9.61
CA PRO A 211 1.60 2.14 -8.81
C PRO A 211 2.67 3.06 -9.41
N SER A 212 3.57 3.55 -8.56
CA SER A 212 4.94 3.96 -8.97
C SER A 212 5.92 2.81 -8.76
N THR A 213 7.23 3.06 -8.83
CA THR A 213 8.28 2.11 -8.43
C THR A 213 9.24 2.74 -7.41
N LEU A 214 9.90 1.95 -6.57
CA LEU A 214 10.90 2.48 -5.63
C LEU A 214 12.06 3.19 -6.33
N GLY A 215 12.44 2.72 -7.52
CA GLY A 215 13.44 3.37 -8.37
C GLY A 215 12.99 4.77 -8.81
N GLU A 216 11.72 4.93 -9.19
CA GLU A 216 11.13 6.24 -9.49
C GLU A 216 11.05 7.14 -8.26
N GLU A 217 10.59 6.62 -7.11
CA GLU A 217 10.47 7.42 -5.89
C GLU A 217 11.81 8.05 -5.46
N ARG A 218 12.94 7.34 -5.64
CA ARG A 218 14.27 7.90 -5.37
C ARG A 218 14.66 9.09 -6.26
N LEU A 219 13.96 9.31 -7.38
CA LEU A 219 14.22 10.41 -8.31
C LEU A 219 13.45 11.69 -7.95
N TYR A 220 12.27 11.60 -7.35
CA TYR A 220 11.39 12.75 -7.12
C TYR A 220 10.78 12.87 -5.72
N ASN A 221 10.84 11.83 -4.88
CA ASN A 221 10.24 11.87 -3.56
C ASN A 221 11.23 12.50 -2.57
N PRO A 222 10.95 13.71 -2.03
CA PRO A 222 11.90 14.40 -1.16
C PRO A 222 12.22 13.60 0.12
N PHE A 223 11.30 12.74 0.58
CA PHE A 223 11.48 11.94 1.80
C PHE A 223 12.37 10.70 1.59
N LEU A 224 12.59 10.26 0.35
CA LEU A 224 13.59 9.23 0.01
C LEU A 224 14.92 9.84 -0.46
N ARG A 225 15.04 11.18 -0.41
CA ARG A 225 16.18 11.95 -0.95
C ARG A 225 16.82 12.85 0.10
N VAL A 226 16.76 12.45 1.38
CA VAL A 226 17.26 13.22 2.53
C VAL A 226 18.73 12.93 2.90
N ALA A 227 19.43 12.13 2.10
CA ALA A 227 20.82 11.69 2.34
C ALA A 227 21.85 12.64 1.70
#